data_AF-A0AAW4V229-F1
#
_entry.id   AF-A0AAW4V229-F1
#
_cell.length_a   1.000
_cell.length_b   1.000
_cell.length_c   1.000
_cell.angle_alpha   90.00
_cell.angle_beta   90.00
_cell.angle_gamma   90.00
#
_symmetry.space_group_name_H-M   'P 1'
#
loop_
_entity.id
_entity.type
_entity.pdbx_description
1 polymer ?
#
loop_
_entity_poly.entity_id
_entity_poly.type
_entity_poly.pdbx_seq_one_letter_code
_entity_poly.pdbx_strand_id
1 'polypeptide(L)'
;MQYHLNIEKCTITALLHDISAIFSPDDMYKYVKELGYQIDPSEEKYHFLLYQRISKEIAYDYFHIEDEDILSAIECHTTLKKRNE
;
A
#
# COMPACT_ATOMS: atom_id res chain seq x y z
N MET A 1 -6.42 -16.68 13.96
CA MET A 1 -6.01 -17.69 14.98
C MET A 1 -5.26 -18.89 14.40
N GLN A 2 -5.63 -19.40 13.22
CA GLN A 2 -4.99 -20.59 12.61
C GLN A 2 -3.46 -20.50 12.44
N TYR A 3 -2.91 -19.30 12.23
CA TYR A 3 -1.49 -19.09 11.95
C TYR A 3 -0.70 -18.42 13.09
N HIS A 4 -1.30 -18.29 14.28
CA HIS A 4 -0.67 -17.66 15.45
C HIS A 4 -0.08 -16.25 15.19
N LEU A 5 -0.63 -15.53 14.22
CA LEU A 5 -0.27 -14.13 13.93
C LEU A 5 -0.85 -13.17 14.97
N ASN A 6 -0.23 -12.01 15.11
CA ASN A 6 -0.76 -10.91 15.91
C ASN A 6 -2.08 -10.43 15.30
N ILE A 7 -3.18 -10.64 16.02
CA ILE A 7 -4.54 -10.32 15.56
C ILE A 7 -4.70 -8.83 15.32
N GLU A 8 -4.15 -7.99 16.19
CA GLU A 8 -4.26 -6.54 16.09
C GLU A 8 -3.60 -6.01 14.82
N LYS A 9 -2.37 -6.45 14.53
CA LYS A 9 -1.69 -6.11 13.26
C LYS A 9 -2.53 -6.53 12.06
N CYS A 10 -3.02 -7.77 12.04
CA CYS A 10 -3.86 -8.28 10.96
C CYS A 10 -5.14 -7.45 10.77
N THR A 11 -5.78 -7.04 11.86
CA THR A 11 -7.00 -6.22 11.82
C THR A 11 -6.71 -4.85 11.22
N ILE A 12 -5.64 -4.18 11.66
CA ILE A 12 -5.26 -2.86 11.13
C ILE A 12 -4.95 -2.96 9.63
N THR A 13 -4.11 -3.92 9.21
CA THR A 13 -3.80 -4.15 7.80
C THR A 13 -5.06 -4.39 6.97
N ALA A 14 -5.96 -5.26 7.44
CA ALA A 14 -7.20 -5.58 6.73
C ALA A 14 -8.14 -4.38 6.58
N LEU A 15 -8.17 -3.46 7.55
CA LEU A 15 -8.99 -2.25 7.47
C LEU A 15 -8.40 -1.20 6.51
N LEU A 16 -7.08 -1.10 6.42
CA LEU A 16 -6.41 0.00 5.72
C LEU A 16 -5.90 -0.35 4.31
N HIS A 17 -5.81 -1.63 3.93
CA HIS A 17 -5.16 -2.03 2.67
C HIS A 17 -5.69 -1.34 1.40
N ASP A 18 -7.01 -1.10 1.32
CA ASP A 18 -7.69 -0.48 0.18
C ASP A 18 -8.11 0.98 0.44
N ILE A 19 -7.60 1.65 1.47
CA ILE A 19 -8.11 2.97 1.89
C ILE A 19 -7.97 4.06 0.80
N SER A 20 -7.01 3.92 -0.11
CA SER A 20 -6.82 4.82 -1.25
C SER A 20 -7.73 4.53 -2.45
N ALA A 21 -8.58 3.49 -2.41
CA ALA A 21 -9.44 3.12 -3.53
C ALA A 21 -10.47 4.19 -3.94
N ILE A 22 -10.57 5.27 -3.16
CA ILE A 22 -11.36 6.47 -3.47
C ILE A 22 -10.78 7.30 -4.63
N PHE A 23 -9.48 7.20 -4.90
CA PHE A 23 -8.83 7.97 -5.96
C PHE A 23 -9.15 7.36 -7.34
N SER A 24 -9.28 8.22 -8.35
CA SER A 24 -9.28 7.72 -9.73
C SER A 24 -7.87 7.23 -10.10
N PRO A 25 -7.72 6.24 -10.99
CA PRO A 25 -6.38 5.79 -11.43
C PRO A 25 -5.50 6.93 -11.95
N ASP A 26 -6.08 7.91 -12.66
CA ASP A 26 -5.32 9.05 -13.17
C ASP A 26 -4.83 9.99 -12.06
N ASP A 27 -5.63 10.16 -11.00
CA ASP A 27 -5.24 10.95 -9.83
C ASP A 27 -4.16 10.22 -9.02
N MET A 28 -4.26 8.89 -8.90
CA MET A 28 -3.20 8.07 -8.28
C MET A 28 -1.86 8.28 -8.99
N TYR A 29 -1.83 8.21 -10.32
CA TYR A 29 -0.61 8.39 -11.10
C TYR A 29 -0.02 9.81 -10.99
N LYS A 30 -0.87 10.84 -11.01
CA LYS A 30 -0.42 12.22 -10.77
C LYS A 30 0.19 12.37 -9.39
N TYR A 31 -0.51 11.87 -8.36
CA TYR A 31 -0.10 11.96 -6.97
C TYR A 31 1.27 11.31 -6.74
N VAL A 32 1.49 10.07 -7.19
CA VAL A 32 2.79 9.40 -7.00
C VAL A 32 3.93 10.07 -7.79
N LYS A 33 3.63 10.71 -8.92
CA LYS A 33 4.64 11.52 -9.64
C LYS A 33 5.02 12.78 -8.89
N GLU A 34 4.06 13.46 -8.28
CA GLU A 34 4.31 14.65 -7.45
C GLU A 34 5.15 14.30 -6.22
N LEU A 35 4.97 13.09 -5.67
CA LEU A 35 5.81 12.56 -4.59
C LEU A 35 7.20 12.08 -5.06
N GLY A 36 7.48 12.08 -6.36
CA GLY A 36 8.76 11.65 -6.91
C GLY A 36 9.00 10.14 -6.85
N TYR A 37 7.94 9.32 -6.88
CA TYR A 37 8.07 7.87 -6.78
C TYR A 37 8.74 7.28 -8.02
N GLN A 38 9.55 6.25 -7.81
CA GLN A 38 9.89 5.34 -8.88
C GLN A 38 8.66 4.50 -9.21
N ILE A 39 8.26 4.50 -10.47
CA ILE A 39 7.08 3.83 -10.99
C ILE A 39 7.55 2.69 -11.89
N ASP A 40 7.06 1.47 -11.63
CA ASP A 40 7.31 0.32 -12.47
C ASP A 40 6.56 0.45 -13.82
N PRO A 41 7.08 -0.07 -14.95
CA PRO A 41 6.37 -0.04 -16.23
C PRO A 41 4.94 -0.61 -16.16
N SER A 42 4.69 -1.58 -15.27
CA SER A 42 3.36 -2.14 -15.04
C SER A 42 2.43 -1.14 -14.35
N GLU A 43 2.93 -0.40 -13.37
CA GLU A 43 2.17 0.66 -12.68
C GLU A 43 1.89 1.85 -13.60
N GLU A 44 2.83 2.20 -14.49
CA GLU A 44 2.62 3.23 -15.51
C GLU A 44 1.60 2.80 -16.57
N LYS A 45 1.59 1.52 -16.94
CA LYS A 45 0.58 0.99 -17.87
C LYS A 45 -0.79 0.85 -17.21
N TYR A 46 -0.81 0.53 -15.93
CA TYR A 46 -2.02 0.21 -15.16
C TYR A 46 -2.04 1.01 -13.85
N HIS A 47 -2.40 2.29 -13.95
CA HIS A 47 -2.33 3.22 -12.81
C HIS A 47 -3.07 2.74 -11.57
N PHE A 48 -4.12 1.91 -11.72
CA PHE A 48 -4.85 1.37 -10.58
C PHE A 48 -3.92 0.60 -9.64
N LEU A 49 -2.84 -0.04 -10.12
CA LEU A 49 -1.89 -0.78 -9.26
C LEU A 49 -1.21 0.08 -8.18
N LEU A 50 -1.23 1.41 -8.33
CA LEU A 50 -0.63 2.35 -7.38
C LEU A 50 -1.40 2.47 -6.06
N TYR A 51 -2.66 2.03 -6.02
CA TYR A 51 -3.52 2.20 -4.83
C TYR A 51 -2.87 1.60 -3.58
N GLN A 52 -2.24 0.43 -3.66
CA GLN A 52 -1.62 -0.23 -2.50
C GLN A 52 -0.48 0.62 -1.88
N ARG A 53 0.31 1.31 -2.71
CA ARG A 53 1.40 2.19 -2.25
C ARG A 53 0.82 3.46 -1.63
N ILE A 54 -0.22 4.02 -2.24
CA ILE A 54 -0.90 5.21 -1.70
C ILE A 54 -1.61 4.87 -0.38
N SER A 55 -2.21 3.69 -0.25
CA SER A 55 -2.82 3.22 1.00
C SER A 55 -1.80 3.14 2.13
N LYS A 56 -0.56 2.72 1.84
CA LYS A 56 0.54 2.73 2.81
C LYS A 56 0.89 4.16 3.24
N GLU A 57 1.01 5.11 2.31
CA GLU A 57 1.25 6.52 2.65
C GLU A 57 0.13 7.09 3.52
N ILE A 58 -1.13 6.79 3.19
CA ILE A 58 -2.27 7.23 4.00
C ILE A 58 -2.21 6.63 5.41
N ALA A 59 -1.91 5.33 5.52
CA ALA A 59 -1.77 4.66 6.81
C ALA A 59 -0.66 5.26 7.67
N TYR A 60 0.47 5.64 7.05
CA TYR A 60 1.58 6.29 7.74
C TYR A 60 1.25 7.73 8.13
N ASP A 61 0.88 8.58 7.17
CA ASP A 61 0.73 10.03 7.38
C ASP A 61 -0.50 10.41 8.21
N TYR A 62 -1.64 9.73 7.98
CA TYR A 62 -2.94 10.12 8.57
C TYR A 62 -3.37 9.25 9.74
N PHE A 63 -2.94 7.99 9.78
CA PHE A 63 -3.26 7.05 10.87
C PHE A 63 -2.07 6.81 11.81
N HIS A 64 -0.91 7.41 11.52
CA HIS A 64 0.30 7.31 12.34
C HIS A 64 0.73 5.85 12.59
N ILE A 65 0.53 4.99 11.60
CA ILE A 65 1.01 3.61 11.65
C ILE A 65 2.50 3.61 11.32
N GLU A 66 3.32 3.23 12.29
CA GLU A 66 4.78 3.11 12.15
C GLU A 66 5.26 1.65 12.11
N ASP A 67 4.34 0.69 12.24
CA ASP A 67 4.67 -0.74 12.23
C ASP A 67 4.99 -1.21 10.81
N GLU A 68 6.28 -1.50 10.57
CA GLU A 68 6.79 -1.90 9.26
C GLU A 68 6.15 -3.17 8.68
N ASP A 69 5.69 -4.11 9.53
CA ASP A 69 4.99 -5.30 9.03
C ASP A 69 3.63 -4.91 8.45
N ILE A 70 2.92 -4.00 9.12
CA ILE A 70 1.62 -3.48 8.66
C ILE A 70 1.81 -2.68 7.37
N LEU A 71 2.74 -1.73 7.37
CA LEU A 71 3.00 -0.88 6.20
C LEU A 71 3.46 -1.70 5.00
N SER A 72 4.39 -2.64 5.20
CA SER A 72 4.85 -3.52 4.13
C SER A 72 3.73 -4.43 3.63
N ALA A 73 2.84 -4.92 4.50
CA ALA A 73 1.72 -5.75 4.07
C ALA A 73 0.72 -4.95 3.24
N ILE A 74 0.44 -3.70 3.61
CA ILE A 74 -0.40 -2.79 2.82
C ILE A 74 0.26 -2.48 1.48
N GLU A 75 1.56 -2.17 1.45
CA GLU A 75 2.26 -1.73 0.25
C GLU A 75 2.30 -2.78 -0.87
N CYS A 76 2.29 -4.07 -0.54
CA CYS A 76 2.54 -5.14 -1.53
C CYS A 76 1.43 -6.19 -1.63
N HIS A 77 0.25 -5.95 -1.06
CA HIS A 77 -0.82 -6.97 -1.02
C HIS A 77 -1.35 -7.36 -2.40
N THR A 78 -1.19 -6.50 -3.42
CA THR A 78 -1.60 -6.79 -4.81
C THR A 78 -0.45 -7.31 -5.66
N THR A 79 0.76 -6.77 -5.48
CA THR A 79 1.91 -6.99 -6.38
C THR A 79 2.96 -7.96 -5.84
N LEU A 80 2.80 -8.41 -4.60
CA LEU A 80 3.82 -9.14 -3.83
C LEU A 80 5.11 -8.31 -3.67
N LYS A 81 6.05 -8.82 -2.87
CA LYS A 81 7.33 -8.16 -2.62
C LYS A 81 8.47 -9.10 -2.99
N LYS A 82 9.47 -8.56 -3.68
CA LYS A 82 10.70 -9.30 -3.95
C LYS A 82 11.36 -9.67 -2.60
N ARG A 83 11.74 -10.94 -2.43
CA ARG A 83 12.65 -11.31 -1.33
C ARG A 83 14.04 -10.78 -1.66
N ASN A 84 14.59 -9.98 -0.76
CA ASN A 84 16.01 -9.66 -0.79
C ASN A 84 16.73 -10.84 -0.12
N GLU A 85 17.62 -11.49 -0.89
CA GLU A 85 18.55 -12.52 -0.41
C GLU A 85 19.77 -11.88 0.27
#